data_AF-A0A9D0Y314-F1
#
_entry.id   AF-A0A9D0Y314-F1
#
_cell.length_a   1.000
_cell.length_b   1.000
_cell.length_c   1.000
_cell.angle_alpha   90.00
_cell.angle_beta   90.00
_cell.angle_gamma   90.00
#
_symmetry.space_group_name_H-M   'P 1'
#
loop_
_entity.id
_entity.type
_entity.pdbx_description
1 polymer ?
#
loop_
_entity_poly.entity_id
_entity_poly.type
_entity_poly.pdbx_seq_one_letter_code
_entity_poly.pdbx_strand_id
1 'polypeptide(L)'
;MGKVKNKDDVIQYTFRLNLTKGDHLEVHQTLQSLNKGVHKSQNNFIIASVLRNIRNYTRDELLSDAAREEKDNEGFISKMDLEDMEQRVTDKVMKEVVTLLCSSLVGRTALPTIMHTAASEDRVAEKEVCAEDDEVLSSLSNVWS
;
A
#
# COMPACT_ATOMS: atom_id res chain seq x y z
N MET A 1 3.85 -0.48 -25.19
CA MET A 1 4.03 0.40 -24.01
C MET A 1 5.49 0.42 -23.58
N GLY A 2 6.18 1.56 -23.70
CA GLY A 2 7.48 1.75 -23.05
C GLY A 2 7.27 2.16 -21.59
N LYS A 3 7.89 1.46 -20.65
CA LYS A 3 7.83 1.83 -19.23
C LYS A 3 8.53 3.19 -19.05
N VAL A 4 7.79 4.19 -18.58
CA VAL A 4 8.35 5.46 -18.10
C VAL A 4 9.23 5.11 -16.90
N LYS A 5 10.54 5.29 -17.03
CA LYS A 5 11.46 5.18 -15.89
C LYS A 5 11.28 6.45 -15.06
N ASN A 6 10.67 6.34 -13.88
CA ASN A 6 10.71 7.43 -12.91
C ASN A 6 12.18 7.71 -12.59
N LYS A 7 12.57 8.99 -12.62
CA LYS A 7 13.93 9.43 -12.28
C LYS A 7 14.28 9.23 -10.80
N ASP A 8 13.30 8.81 -10.00
CA ASP A 8 13.37 8.72 -8.54
C ASP A 8 13.86 7.35 -8.03
N ASP A 9 14.10 6.37 -8.90
CA ASP A 9 14.52 5.01 -8.51
C ASP A 9 16.04 4.87 -8.24
N VAL A 10 16.82 5.93 -8.44
CA VAL A 10 18.30 5.87 -8.38
C VAL A 10 18.85 6.93 -7.43
N ILE A 11 19.47 6.48 -6.34
CA ILE A 11 20.20 7.32 -5.39
C ILE A 11 21.69 7.18 -5.66
N GLN A 12 22.41 8.30 -5.74
CA GLN A 12 23.85 8.34 -5.97
C GLN A 12 24.61 8.72 -4.70
N TYR A 13 25.57 7.87 -4.32
CA TYR A 13 26.54 8.16 -3.25
C TYR A 13 27.94 8.36 -3.85
N THR A 14 28.69 9.32 -3.33
CA THR A 14 30.08 9.59 -3.77
C THR A 14 31.05 9.20 -2.67
N PHE A 15 32.11 8.48 -3.04
CA PHE A 15 33.14 8.03 -2.10
C PHE A 15 34.51 8.60 -2.49
N ARG A 16 35.16 9.31 -1.55
CA ARG A 16 36.48 9.92 -1.76
C ARG A 16 37.57 9.09 -1.09
N LEU A 17 38.55 8.66 -1.89
CA LEU A 17 39.72 7.93 -1.41
C LEU A 17 40.92 8.87 -1.25
N ASN A 18 41.66 8.71 -0.16
CA ASN A 18 42.92 9.41 0.05
C ASN A 18 44.08 8.44 -0.17
N LEU A 19 44.81 8.60 -1.27
CA LEU A 19 45.89 7.69 -1.66
C LEU A 19 47.12 7.74 -0.74
N THR A 20 47.20 8.68 0.20
CA THR A 20 48.27 8.69 1.22
C THR A 20 47.98 7.73 2.38
N LYS A 21 46.72 7.30 2.56
CA LYS A 21 46.36 6.29 3.56
C LYS A 21 46.42 4.90 2.92
N GLY A 22 47.11 3.97 3.58
CA GLY A 22 47.28 2.59 3.11
C GLY A 22 45.97 1.90 2.76
N ASP A 23 44.99 1.95 3.67
CA ASP A 23 43.69 1.29 3.49
C ASP A 23 42.91 1.82 2.27
N HIS A 24 42.96 3.14 2.05
CA HIS A 24 42.30 3.77 0.91
C HIS A 24 43.01 3.43 -0.41
N LEU A 25 44.33 3.30 -0.38
CA LEU A 25 45.12 2.86 -1.52
C LEU A 25 44.81 1.41 -1.89
N GLU A 26 44.69 0.52 -0.90
CA GLU A 26 44.30 -0.88 -1.11
C GLU A 26 42.91 -0.98 -1.74
N VAL A 27 41.94 -0.21 -1.23
CA VAL A 27 40.59 -0.13 -1.82
C VAL A 27 40.66 0.37 -3.27
N HIS A 28 41.46 1.40 -3.54
CA HIS A 28 41.63 1.92 -4.90
C HIS A 28 42.20 0.86 -5.86
N GLN A 29 43.28 0.18 -5.47
CA GLN A 29 43.93 -0.85 -6.27
C GLN A 29 42.99 -2.03 -6.54
N THR A 30 42.24 -2.45 -5.52
CA THR A 30 41.25 -3.53 -5.61
C THR A 30 40.12 -3.18 -6.57
N LEU A 31 39.59 -1.96 -6.49
CA LEU A 31 38.52 -1.51 -7.39
C LEU A 31 39.04 -1.32 -8.83
N GLN A 32 40.26 -0.83 -9.01
CA GLN A 32 40.88 -0.63 -10.33
C GLN A 32 41.14 -1.96 -11.04
N SER A 33 41.64 -2.96 -10.31
CA SER A 33 42.01 -4.29 -10.83
C SER A 33 40.94 -5.37 -10.57
N LEU A 34 39.69 -4.95 -10.33
CA LEU A 34 38.61 -5.84 -9.94
C LEU A 34 38.38 -6.94 -11.00
N ASN A 35 38.37 -8.19 -10.57
CA ASN A 35 38.08 -9.32 -11.43
C ASN A 35 36.60 -9.32 -11.87
N LYS A 36 36.39 -8.91 -13.14
CA LYS A 36 35.05 -8.82 -13.75
C LYS A 36 34.40 -10.17 -14.03
N GLY A 37 35.15 -11.27 -13.98
CA GLY A 37 34.62 -12.63 -14.08
C GLY A 37 33.85 -13.06 -12.82
N VAL A 38 34.19 -12.49 -11.66
CA VAL A 38 33.53 -12.78 -10.38
C VAL A 38 32.49 -11.71 -10.05
N HIS A 39 32.82 -10.43 -10.27
CA HIS A 39 31.95 -9.30 -9.96
C HIS A 39 31.57 -8.53 -11.23
N LYS A 40 30.27 -8.45 -11.52
CA LYS A 40 29.75 -7.79 -12.73
C LYS A 40 30.16 -6.32 -12.88
N SER A 41 30.34 -5.60 -11.77
CA SER A 41 30.78 -4.21 -11.74
C SER A 41 31.40 -3.85 -10.39
N GLN A 42 32.12 -2.71 -10.34
CA GLN A 42 32.61 -2.12 -9.09
C GLN A 42 31.45 -1.83 -8.13
N ASN A 43 30.33 -1.30 -8.63
CA ASN A 43 29.15 -1.03 -7.81
C ASN A 43 28.60 -2.30 -7.16
N ASN A 44 28.50 -3.41 -7.91
CA ASN A 44 28.04 -4.68 -7.37
C ASN A 44 28.99 -5.24 -6.30
N PHE A 45 30.30 -5.06 -6.47
CA PHE A 45 31.29 -5.44 -5.46
C PHE A 45 31.16 -4.61 -4.17
N ILE A 46 31.01 -3.29 -4.30
CA ILE A 46 30.83 -2.38 -3.16
C ILE A 46 29.55 -2.75 -2.40
N ILE A 47 28.42 -2.91 -3.11
CA ILE A 47 27.15 -3.31 -2.50
C ILE A 47 27.28 -4.63 -1.75
N ALA A 48 27.87 -5.66 -2.38
CA ALA A 48 28.03 -6.96 -1.75
C ALA A 48 28.91 -6.92 -0.49
N SER A 49 29.98 -6.12 -0.53
CA SER A 49 30.90 -5.96 0.61
C SER A 49 30.24 -5.21 1.77
N VAL A 50 29.54 -4.11 1.47
CA VAL A 50 28.78 -3.34 2.47
C VAL A 50 27.67 -4.20 3.08
N LEU A 51 26.91 -4.94 2.26
CA LEU A 51 25.87 -5.85 2.77
C LEU A 51 26.44 -6.94 3.68
N ARG A 52 27.60 -7.50 3.34
CA ARG A 52 28.27 -8.48 4.20
C ARG A 52 28.66 -7.86 5.53
N ASN A 53 29.15 -6.63 5.53
CA ASN A 53 29.49 -5.92 6.75
C ASN A 53 28.23 -5.65 7.59
N ILE A 54 27.15 -5.13 6.98
CA ILE A 54 25.88 -4.85 7.66
C ILE A 54 25.30 -6.11 8.31
N ARG A 55 25.33 -7.25 7.62
CA ARG A 55 24.80 -8.53 8.12
C ARG A 55 25.53 -9.08 9.34
N ASN A 56 26.75 -8.63 9.60
CA ASN A 56 27.55 -9.09 10.73
C ASN A 56 27.28 -8.31 12.03
N TYR A 57 26.57 -7.18 11.94
CA TYR A 57 26.20 -6.38 13.11
C TYR A 57 24.70 -6.46 13.37
N THR A 58 24.32 -6.26 14.62
CA THR A 58 22.90 -6.07 14.96
C THR A 58 22.45 -4.71 14.42
N ARG A 59 21.21 -4.61 13.94
CA ARG A 59 20.71 -3.37 13.32
C ARG A 59 20.81 -2.16 14.27
N ASP A 60 20.66 -2.41 15.57
CA ASP A 60 20.77 -1.41 16.64
C ASP A 60 22.21 -0.92 16.87
N GLU A 61 23.22 -1.63 16.41
CA GLU A 61 24.63 -1.23 16.51
C GLU A 61 25.07 -0.33 15.34
N LEU A 62 24.32 -0.36 14.23
CA LEU A 62 24.67 0.35 12.98
C LEU A 62 23.85 1.61 12.74
N LEU A 63 22.63 1.67 13.26
CA LEU A 63 21.74 2.81 13.09
C LEU A 63 21.90 3.78 14.26
N SER A 64 21.86 5.08 13.97
CA SER A 64 21.70 6.09 15.00
C SER A 64 20.30 5.99 15.63
N ASP A 65 20.15 6.48 16.87
CA ASP A 65 18.87 6.45 17.60
C ASP A 65 17.71 7.05 16.78
N ALA A 66 17.97 8.09 15.99
CA ALA A 66 16.98 8.70 15.09
C ALA A 66 16.52 7.76 13.96
N ALA A 67 17.44 6.97 13.38
CA ALA A 67 17.11 6.02 12.32
C ALA A 67 16.42 4.75 12.88
N ARG A 68 16.56 4.49 14.18
CA ARG A 68 15.79 3.47 14.89
C ARG A 68 14.34 3.92 15.12
N GLU A 69 14.15 5.15 15.59
CA GLU A 69 12.84 5.73 15.85
C GLU A 69 11.99 5.88 14.57
N GLU A 70 12.59 6.31 13.46
CA GLU A 70 11.89 6.43 12.16
C GLU A 70 11.32 5.08 11.70
N LYS A 71 12.12 4.01 11.79
CA LYS A 71 11.72 2.67 11.35
C LYS A 71 10.74 1.98 12.32
N ASP A 72 10.87 2.23 13.62
CA ASP A 72 9.87 1.76 14.59
C ASP A 72 8.53 2.48 14.33
N ASN A 73 8.56 3.77 14.00
CA ASN A 73 7.38 4.57 13.63
C ASN A 73 6.74 4.19 12.29
N GLU A 74 7.46 3.53 11.36
CA GLU A 74 6.87 3.03 10.09
C GLU A 74 5.73 2.01 10.33
N GLY A 75 5.67 1.37 11.52
CA GLY A 75 4.63 0.41 11.88
C GLY A 75 3.51 0.94 12.78
N PHE A 76 3.60 2.19 13.27
CA PHE A 76 2.62 2.75 14.20
C PHE A 76 1.71 3.76 13.48
N ILE A 77 0.40 3.56 13.65
CA ILE A 77 -0.62 4.53 13.23
C ILE A 77 -0.71 5.58 14.32
N SER A 78 -0.62 6.87 13.96
CA SER A 78 -0.79 7.96 14.93
C SER A 78 -2.23 7.99 15.46
N LYS A 79 -2.44 8.48 16.69
CA LYS A 79 -3.81 8.70 17.21
C LYS A 79 -4.63 9.59 16.26
N MET A 80 -3.98 10.57 15.64
CA MET A 80 -4.62 11.46 14.67
C MET A 80 -5.07 10.71 13.40
N ASP A 81 -4.29 9.73 12.95
CA ASP A 81 -4.66 8.88 11.81
C ASP A 81 -5.84 7.96 12.15
N LEU A 82 -5.93 7.52 13.41
CA LEU A 82 -7.05 6.72 13.93
C LEU A 82 -8.34 7.55 14.03
N GLU A 83 -8.26 8.77 14.56
CA GLU A 83 -9.38 9.72 14.62
C GLU A 83 -9.87 10.09 13.22
N ASP A 84 -8.97 10.33 12.27
CA ASP A 84 -9.31 10.59 10.87
C ASP A 84 -9.97 9.35 10.20
N MET A 85 -9.53 8.14 10.56
CA MET A 85 -10.20 6.91 10.12
C MET A 85 -11.61 6.76 10.70
N GLU A 86 -11.79 7.03 12.00
CA GLU A 86 -13.09 7.02 12.68
C GLU A 86 -14.05 8.02 12.04
N GLN A 87 -13.59 9.25 11.77
CA GLN A 87 -14.39 10.28 11.13
C GLN A 87 -14.82 9.86 9.72
N ARG A 88 -13.90 9.36 8.90
CA ARG A 88 -14.23 8.88 7.54
C ARG A 88 -15.24 7.73 7.55
N VAL A 89 -15.12 6.80 8.49
CA VAL A 89 -16.07 5.69 8.63
C VAL A 89 -17.44 6.22 9.04
N THR A 90 -17.50 7.12 10.02
CA THR A 90 -18.75 7.73 10.51
C THR A 90 -19.45 8.51 9.39
N ASP A 91 -18.72 9.33 8.64
CA ASP A 91 -19.27 10.10 7.53
C ASP A 91 -19.83 9.20 6.42
N LYS A 92 -19.13 8.10 6.11
CA LYS A 92 -19.59 7.14 5.11
C LYS A 92 -20.87 6.43 5.56
N VAL A 93 -20.92 5.97 6.81
CA VAL A 93 -22.11 5.32 7.38
C VAL A 93 -23.29 6.28 7.42
N MET A 94 -23.08 7.53 7.87
CA MET A 94 -24.13 8.55 7.88
C MET A 94 -24.68 8.82 6.48
N LYS A 95 -23.80 8.91 5.47
CA LYS A 95 -24.23 9.07 4.08
C LYS A 95 -25.06 7.90 3.57
N GLU A 96 -24.65 6.67 3.88
CA GLU A 96 -25.40 5.46 3.50
C GLU A 96 -26.76 5.39 4.20
N VAL A 97 -26.83 5.71 5.50
CA VAL A 97 -28.09 5.76 6.27
C VAL A 97 -29.05 6.80 5.69
N VAL A 98 -28.57 8.01 5.40
CA VAL A 98 -29.39 9.05 4.76
C VAL A 98 -29.89 8.59 3.40
N THR A 99 -29.04 7.93 2.61
CA THR A 99 -29.43 7.41 1.31
C THR A 99 -30.54 6.36 1.45
N LEU A 100 -30.39 5.42 2.38
CA LEU A 100 -31.39 4.38 2.65
C LEU A 100 -32.72 4.97 3.12
N LEU A 101 -32.68 5.96 4.01
CA LEU A 101 -33.88 6.64 4.51
C LEU A 101 -34.58 7.43 3.38
N CYS A 102 -33.83 8.19 2.58
CA CYS A 102 -34.37 8.89 1.41
C CYS A 102 -35.00 7.92 0.41
N SER A 103 -34.35 6.78 0.13
CA SER A 103 -34.91 5.73 -0.72
C SER A 103 -36.14 5.05 -0.12
N SER A 104 -36.26 4.98 1.21
CA SER A 104 -37.43 4.40 1.89
C SER A 104 -38.65 5.35 1.88
N LEU A 105 -38.42 6.66 1.93
CA LEU A 105 -39.46 7.70 1.92
C LEU A 105 -39.99 7.97 0.51
N VAL A 106 -39.13 7.86 -0.51
CA VAL A 106 -39.52 7.93 -1.92
C VAL A 106 -39.98 6.54 -2.33
N GLY A 107 -41.23 6.20 -2.02
CA GLY A 107 -41.82 4.89 -2.29
C GLY A 107 -41.39 4.31 -3.64
N ARG A 108 -40.67 3.17 -3.58
CA ARG A 108 -40.31 2.26 -4.68
C ARG A 108 -39.89 2.94 -5.99
N THR A 109 -38.60 3.25 -6.13
CA THR A 109 -37.91 3.06 -7.43
C THR A 109 -36.54 2.40 -7.22
N ALA A 110 -36.42 1.19 -7.76
CA ALA A 110 -35.23 0.35 -7.99
C ALA A 110 -33.97 0.57 -7.12
N LEU A 111 -33.64 -0.45 -6.30
CA LEU A 111 -32.28 -0.65 -5.77
C LEU A 111 -31.27 -0.74 -6.92
N PRO A 112 -30.20 0.06 -6.97
CA PRO A 112 -29.01 -0.35 -7.70
C PRO A 112 -28.35 -1.44 -6.87
N THR A 113 -28.59 -2.69 -7.26
CA THR A 113 -27.77 -3.82 -6.82
C THR A 113 -26.34 -3.54 -7.30
N ILE A 114 -25.42 -3.26 -6.39
CA ILE A 114 -24.00 -3.23 -6.70
C ILE A 114 -23.57 -4.69 -6.92
N MET A 115 -23.71 -5.15 -8.17
CA MET A 115 -23.09 -6.39 -8.62
C MET A 115 -21.59 -6.15 -8.76
N HIS A 116 -20.79 -6.77 -7.89
CA HIS A 116 -19.39 -7.04 -8.22
C HIS A 116 -19.37 -8.14 -9.27
N THR A 117 -19.28 -7.80 -10.55
CA THR A 117 -18.93 -8.79 -11.59
C THR A 117 -17.97 -8.20 -12.62
N ALA A 118 -16.85 -8.90 -12.76
CA ALA A 118 -15.92 -8.77 -13.87
C ALA A 118 -16.64 -9.06 -15.21
N ALA A 119 -16.37 -8.19 -16.19
CA ALA A 119 -16.44 -8.36 -17.65
C ALA A 119 -17.43 -9.37 -18.26
N SER A 120 -18.43 -8.86 -19.01
CA SER A 120 -18.63 -9.07 -20.48
C SER A 120 -20.04 -8.66 -20.91
N GLU A 121 -20.17 -8.32 -22.20
CA GLU A 121 -21.25 -7.60 -22.89
C GLU A 121 -22.63 -8.31 -22.98
N ASP A 122 -23.63 -7.47 -23.37
CA ASP A 122 -24.82 -7.76 -24.19
C ASP A 122 -26.23 -7.81 -23.53
N ARG A 123 -27.22 -7.46 -24.37
CA ARG A 123 -28.47 -6.72 -24.13
C ARG A 123 -29.69 -7.51 -23.56
N VAL A 124 -30.53 -6.75 -22.83
CA VAL A 124 -32.02 -6.72 -22.72
C VAL A 124 -32.80 -8.03 -22.48
N ALA A 125 -33.53 -8.09 -21.35
CA ALA A 125 -34.95 -8.51 -21.29
C ALA A 125 -35.54 -8.17 -19.90
N GLU A 126 -36.52 -7.27 -19.89
CA GLU A 126 -37.38 -7.00 -18.73
C GLU A 126 -38.21 -8.27 -18.42
N LYS A 127 -38.18 -8.71 -17.17
CA LYS A 127 -39.13 -9.72 -16.66
C LYS A 127 -39.88 -9.09 -15.51
N GLU A 128 -41.16 -8.80 -15.76
CA GLU A 128 -42.16 -8.52 -14.72
C GLU A 128 -42.04 -9.58 -13.62
N VAL A 129 -41.81 -9.15 -12.39
CA VAL A 129 -42.06 -9.96 -11.20
C VAL A 129 -43.34 -9.41 -10.57
N CYS A 130 -44.40 -10.20 -10.69
CA CYS A 130 -45.66 -10.02 -10.01
C CYS A 130 -45.37 -9.89 -8.51
N ALA A 131 -45.86 -8.82 -7.89
CA ALA A 131 -45.78 -8.65 -6.44
C ALA A 131 -46.73 -9.67 -5.80
N GLU A 132 -46.18 -10.80 -5.35
CA GLU A 132 -46.89 -11.65 -4.40
C GLU A 132 -46.75 -11.00 -3.03
N ASP A 133 -47.89 -10.69 -2.40
CA ASP A 133 -47.95 -10.20 -1.04
C ASP A 133 -47.33 -11.26 -0.11
N ASP A 134 -46.15 -10.94 0.41
CA ASP A 134 -45.40 -11.83 1.31
C ASP A 134 -46.15 -11.93 2.64
N GLU A 135 -46.85 -13.05 2.84
CA GLU A 135 -47.65 -13.38 4.02
C GLU A 135 -46.86 -13.20 5.33
N VAL A 136 -45.53 -13.39 5.26
CA VAL A 136 -44.62 -13.17 6.39
C VAL A 136 -44.61 -11.69 6.80
N LEU A 137 -44.62 -10.75 5.85
CA LEU A 137 -44.66 -9.30 6.14
C LEU A 137 -45.99 -8.88 6.78
N SER A 138 -47.10 -9.49 6.37
CA SER A 138 -48.41 -9.23 6.98
C SER A 138 -48.49 -9.75 8.42
N SER A 139 -47.86 -10.89 8.70
CA SER A 139 -47.83 -11.45 10.07
C SER A 139 -47.05 -10.59 11.07
N LEU A 140 -46.00 -9.91 10.62
CA LEU A 140 -45.19 -9.01 11.45
C LEU A 140 -45.94 -7.73 11.84
N SER A 141 -46.79 -7.21 10.95
CA SER A 141 -47.60 -6.01 11.19
C SER A 141 -48.60 -6.20 12.34
N ASN A 142 -49.12 -7.41 12.50
CA ASN A 142 -50.12 -7.73 13.52
C ASN A 142 -49.51 -7.88 14.93
N VAL A 143 -48.18 -7.98 15.06
CA VAL A 143 -47.51 -8.12 16.37
C VAL A 143 -47.31 -6.76 17.05
N TRP A 144 -47.42 -5.65 16.30
CA TRP A 144 -47.14 -4.30 16.77
C TRP A 144 -48.40 -3.40 16.83
N SER A 145 -49.59 -3.97 16.62
CA SER A 145 -50.90 -3.33 16.90
C SER A 145 -51.44 -3.77 18.25
#